data_AF-A0A0K0F169-F1
#
_entry.id   AF-A0A0K0F169-F1
#
_cell.length_a   1.000
_cell.length_b   1.000
_cell.length_c   1.000
_cell.angle_alpha   90.00
_cell.angle_beta   90.00
_cell.angle_gamma   90.00
#
_symmetry.space_group_name_H-M   'P 1'
#
loop_
_entity.id
_entity.type
_entity.pdbx_description
1 polymer ?
#
loop_
_entity_poly.entity_id
_entity_poly.type
_entity_poly.pdbx_seq_one_letter_code
_entity_poly.pdbx_strand_id
1 'polypeptide(L)'
;MVRNAIWEDRECKTGIRHHFTCVYGVEMLNDLENMKSIFGYRFIPEHDFGAALCFTEYLFNKTYLKKFERIDTDFYANLPSTKYQNANLQKKIEIIEECNFYKEW
;
A
#
# COMPACT_ATOMS: atom_id res chain seq x y z
N MET A 1 4.13 4.97 2.36
CA MET A 1 4.50 4.19 1.16
C MET A 1 3.32 4.21 0.18
N VAL A 2 3.58 4.23 -1.14
CA VAL A 2 2.53 4.27 -2.18
C VAL A 2 1.69 2.98 -2.20
N ARG A 3 2.32 1.85 -1.84
CA ARG A 3 1.71 0.53 -1.67
C ARG A 3 1.60 0.20 -0.18
N ASN A 4 0.45 -0.33 0.23
CA ASN A 4 0.28 -0.96 1.52
C ASN A 4 0.60 -2.45 1.36
N ALA A 5 1.57 -2.95 2.11
CA ALA A 5 1.87 -4.37 2.24
C ALA A 5 2.09 -4.65 3.72
N ILE A 6 1.38 -5.63 4.27
CA ILE A 6 1.48 -6.00 5.68
C ILE A 6 2.58 -7.06 5.81
N TRP A 7 3.70 -6.65 6.38
CA TRP A 7 4.87 -7.50 6.61
C TRP A 7 4.75 -8.22 7.96
N GLU A 8 5.73 -9.05 8.29
CA GLU A 8 5.69 -9.93 9.47
C GLU A 8 5.64 -9.20 10.82
N ASP A 9 6.17 -7.99 10.87
CA ASP A 9 6.15 -7.10 12.03
C ASP A 9 4.73 -6.63 12.40
N ARG A 10 3.75 -6.86 11.53
CA ARG A 10 2.36 -6.46 11.71
C ARG A 10 1.41 -7.65 11.77
N GLU A 11 0.33 -7.46 12.52
CA GLU A 11 -0.75 -8.45 12.63
C GLU A 11 -1.37 -8.73 11.26
N CYS A 12 -1.50 -10.02 10.94
CA CYS A 12 -2.13 -10.50 9.72
C CYS A 12 -3.43 -11.21 10.09
N LYS A 13 -4.57 -10.53 9.88
CA LYS A 13 -5.89 -11.01 10.34
C LYS A 13 -6.32 -12.33 9.69
N THR A 14 -5.90 -12.58 8.46
CA THR A 14 -6.12 -13.86 7.77
C THR A 14 -5.30 -15.00 8.35
N GLY A 15 -4.19 -14.70 9.04
CA GLY A 15 -3.16 -15.68 9.37
C GLY A 15 -2.42 -16.25 8.15
N ILE A 16 -2.79 -15.87 6.93
CA ILE A 16 -2.21 -16.38 5.69
C ILE A 16 -1.10 -15.44 5.23
N ARG A 17 0.12 -15.95 5.15
CA ARG A 17 1.27 -15.22 4.61
C ARG A 17 1.84 -15.93 3.38
N HIS A 18 2.26 -15.13 2.41
CA HIS A 18 3.02 -15.59 1.25
C HIS A 18 4.27 -14.73 1.10
N HIS A 19 5.45 -15.36 1.12
CA HIS A 19 6.75 -14.66 1.08
C HIS A 19 6.80 -13.48 2.07
N PHE A 20 6.56 -13.74 3.36
CA PHE A 20 6.65 -12.75 4.43
C PHE A 20 5.59 -11.62 4.39
N THR A 21 4.64 -11.67 3.43
CA THR A 21 3.55 -10.68 3.31
C THR A 21 2.19 -11.31 3.58
N CYS A 22 1.36 -10.61 4.36
CA CYS A 22 -0.02 -11.00 4.61
C CYS A 22 -0.83 -11.00 3.30
N VAL A 23 -1.63 -12.04 3.12
CA VAL A 23 -2.65 -12.10 2.08
C VAL A 23 -3.91 -11.42 2.63
N TYR A 24 -4.50 -10.52 1.86
CA TYR A 24 -5.77 -9.88 2.21
C TYR A 24 -6.94 -10.85 2.07
N GLY A 25 -7.85 -10.77 3.03
CA GLY A 25 -9.15 -11.46 3.01
C GLY A 25 -10.27 -10.49 3.41
N VAL A 26 -11.51 -10.99 3.40
CA VAL A 26 -12.73 -10.21 3.71
C VAL A 26 -12.71 -9.55 5.09
N GLU A 27 -12.06 -10.16 6.08
CA GLU A 27 -11.88 -9.63 7.44
C GLU A 27 -11.02 -8.36 7.50
N MET A 28 -10.30 -8.06 6.42
CA MET A 28 -9.42 -6.90 6.30
C MET A 28 -10.06 -5.74 5.53
N LEU A 29 -11.30 -5.88 5.01
CA LEU A 29 -11.94 -4.86 4.18
C LEU A 29 -12.04 -3.49 4.87
N ASN A 30 -12.31 -3.47 6.18
CA ASN A 30 -12.33 -2.22 6.95
C ASN A 30 -10.95 -1.56 7.05
N ASP A 31 -9.86 -2.34 7.13
CA ASP A 31 -8.50 -1.79 7.13
C ASP A 31 -8.15 -1.22 5.75
N LEU A 32 -8.59 -1.89 4.68
CA LEU A 32 -8.38 -1.49 3.30
C LEU A 32 -9.15 -0.22 2.93
N GLU A 33 -10.36 -0.02 3.46
CA GLU A 33 -11.12 1.22 3.27
C GLU A 33 -10.40 2.46 3.82
N ASN A 34 -9.65 2.27 4.91
CA ASN A 34 -8.97 3.35 5.65
C ASN A 34 -7.49 3.54 5.25
N MET A 35 -6.98 2.79 4.27
CA MET A 35 -5.58 2.91 3.88
C MET A 35 -5.31 4.24 3.15
N LYS A 36 -4.22 4.91 3.53
CA LYS A 36 -3.70 6.08 2.79
C LYS A 36 -2.87 5.71 1.56
N SER A 37 -2.62 4.44 1.32
CA SER A 37 -1.87 3.98 0.15
C SER A 37 -2.78 3.88 -1.06
N ILE A 38 -2.22 4.10 -2.25
CA ILE A 38 -2.98 4.03 -3.52
C ILE A 38 -3.18 2.57 -3.93
N PHE A 39 -2.23 1.70 -3.59
CA PHE A 39 -2.28 0.27 -3.92
C PHE A 39 -2.26 -0.59 -2.67
N GLY A 40 -3.03 -1.67 -2.66
CA GLY A 40 -2.94 -2.74 -1.68
C GLY A 40 -2.12 -3.93 -2.23
N TYR A 41 -1.43 -4.65 -1.36
CA TYR A 41 -0.74 -5.90 -1.67
C TYR A 41 -0.80 -6.89 -0.48
N ARG A 42 -1.22 -8.16 -0.62
CA ARG A 42 -1.64 -8.85 -1.86
C ARG A 42 -2.98 -9.56 -1.72
N PHE A 43 -3.73 -9.59 -2.81
CA PHE A 43 -4.82 -10.55 -3.00
C PHE A 43 -4.27 -11.82 -3.65
N ILE A 44 -4.78 -12.98 -3.24
CA ILE A 44 -4.50 -14.28 -3.86
C ILE A 44 -5.86 -14.94 -4.11
N PRO A 45 -6.30 -15.08 -5.38
CA PRO A 45 -7.61 -15.65 -5.72
C PRO A 45 -7.89 -17.01 -5.09
N GLU A 46 -6.86 -17.85 -4.96
CA GLU A 46 -6.96 -19.19 -4.39
C GLU A 46 -7.26 -19.20 -2.88
N HIS A 47 -7.00 -18.09 -2.18
CA HIS A 47 -7.31 -17.94 -0.76
C HIS A 47 -8.63 -17.24 -0.52
N ASP A 48 -8.83 -16.08 -1.15
CA ASP A 48 -10.06 -15.31 -0.99
C ASP A 48 -10.29 -14.38 -2.18
N PHE A 49 -10.93 -14.92 -3.22
CA PHE A 49 -11.38 -14.11 -4.35
C PHE A 49 -12.51 -13.14 -3.98
N GLY A 50 -13.30 -13.46 -2.95
CA GLY A 50 -14.38 -12.59 -2.46
C GLY A 50 -13.85 -11.27 -1.94
N ALA A 51 -12.73 -11.27 -1.21
CA ALA A 51 -12.06 -10.07 -0.76
C ALA A 51 -11.65 -9.14 -1.93
N ALA A 52 -11.08 -9.71 -2.99
CA ALA A 52 -10.70 -8.96 -4.18
C ALA A 52 -11.91 -8.37 -4.90
N LEU A 53 -13.01 -9.13 -4.99
CA LEU A 53 -14.26 -8.66 -5.58
C LEU A 53 -14.89 -7.53 -4.76
N CYS A 54 -15.08 -7.71 -3.45
CA CYS A 54 -15.64 -6.69 -2.57
C CYS A 54 -14.81 -5.40 -2.58
N PHE A 55 -13.47 -5.51 -2.57
CA PHE A 55 -12.61 -4.33 -2.67
C PHE A 55 -12.75 -3.63 -4.02
N THR A 56 -12.92 -4.39 -5.11
CA THR A 56 -13.16 -3.82 -6.45
C THR A 56 -14.51 -3.10 -6.53
N GLU A 57 -15.57 -3.67 -5.96
CA GLU A 57 -16.89 -3.04 -5.86
C GLU A 57 -16.84 -1.77 -5.01
N TYR A 58 -16.10 -1.78 -3.90
CA TYR A 58 -15.84 -0.59 -3.09
C TYR A 58 -15.17 0.51 -3.92
N LEU A 59 -14.12 0.18 -4.68
CA LEU A 59 -13.44 1.13 -5.55
C LEU A 59 -14.38 1.70 -6.61
N PHE A 60 -15.18 0.84 -7.26
CA PHE A 60 -16.20 1.28 -8.23
C PHE A 60 -17.18 2.28 -7.61
N ASN A 61 -17.74 1.95 -6.44
CA ASN A 61 -18.66 2.84 -5.73
C ASN A 61 -17.99 4.17 -5.34
N LYS A 62 -16.74 4.12 -4.87
CA LYS A 62 -15.96 5.31 -4.52
C LYS A 62 -15.67 6.21 -5.73
N THR A 63 -15.39 5.62 -6.89
CA THR A 63 -15.07 6.36 -8.11
C THR A 63 -16.30 6.97 -8.77
N TYR A 64 -17.41 6.23 -8.84
CA TYR A 64 -18.55 6.60 -9.69
C TYR A 64 -19.79 7.05 -8.92
N LEU A 65 -19.98 6.62 -7.67
CA LEU A 65 -21.22 6.86 -6.93
C LEU A 65 -21.06 7.80 -5.73
N LYS A 66 -19.83 7.96 -5.21
CA LYS A 66 -19.51 8.89 -4.11
C LYS A 66 -19.03 10.24 -4.65
N LYS A 67 -19.16 11.28 -3.82
CA LYS A 67 -18.58 12.60 -4.12
C LYS A 67 -17.06 12.46 -4.23
N PHE A 68 -16.47 13.11 -5.24
CA PHE A 68 -15.03 13.15 -5.40
C PHE A 68 -14.34 13.74 -4.16
N GLU A 69 -13.46 12.95 -3.57
CA GLU A 69 -12.55 13.38 -2.51
C GLU A 69 -11.16 13.57 -3.12
N ARG A 70 -10.65 14.80 -3.03
CA ARG A 70 -9.32 15.10 -3.55
C ARG A 70 -8.27 14.40 -2.70
N ILE A 71 -7.41 13.63 -3.35
CA ILE A 71 -6.26 13.01 -2.69
C ILE A 71 -5.24 14.08 -2.27
N ASP A 72 -4.58 13.84 -1.13
CA ASP A 72 -3.46 14.66 -0.66
C ASP A 72 -2.22 14.37 -1.52
N THR A 73 -2.04 15.16 -2.59
CA THR A 73 -0.91 15.00 -3.51
C THR A 73 0.43 15.30 -2.85
N ASP A 74 0.45 16.17 -1.84
CA ASP A 74 1.68 16.58 -1.16
C ASP A 74 2.23 15.43 -0.31
N PHE A 75 1.35 14.66 0.32
CA PHE A 75 1.72 13.42 1.00
C PHE A 75 2.47 12.46 0.04
N TYR A 76 1.91 12.19 -1.14
CA TYR A 76 2.52 11.24 -2.09
C TYR A 76 3.78 11.76 -2.75
N ALA A 77 3.83 13.06 -3.07
CA ALA A 77 5.02 13.71 -3.62
C ALA A 77 6.20 13.61 -2.66
N ASN A 78 5.92 13.62 -1.35
CA ASN A 78 6.94 13.58 -0.31
C ASN A 78 7.39 12.16 0.11
N LEU A 79 6.80 11.10 -0.43
CA LEU A 79 7.22 9.74 -0.12
C LEU A 79 8.66 9.46 -0.61
N PRO A 80 9.49 8.70 0.14
CA PRO A 80 10.86 8.40 -0.24
C PRO A 80 10.98 7.77 -1.64
N SER A 81 10.09 6.83 -1.98
CA SER A 81 10.04 6.21 -3.31
C SER A 81 9.76 7.22 -4.43
N THR A 82 8.91 8.20 -4.18
CA THR A 82 8.56 9.24 -5.16
C THR A 82 9.71 10.23 -5.32
N LYS A 83 10.30 10.70 -4.20
CA LYS A 83 11.47 11.57 -4.20
C LYS A 83 12.65 10.93 -4.93
N TYR A 84 12.94 9.66 -4.61
CA TYR A 84 13.98 8.90 -5.30
C TYR A 84 13.71 8.84 -6.80
N GLN A 85 12.48 8.50 -7.20
CA GLN A 85 12.22 8.25 -8.62
C GLN A 85 12.25 9.52 -9.48
N ASN A 86 11.89 10.66 -8.89
CA ASN A 86 11.94 11.97 -9.55
C ASN A 86 13.31 12.68 -9.42
N ALA A 87 14.26 12.11 -8.67
CA ALA A 87 15.57 12.71 -8.47
C ALA A 87 16.52 12.50 -9.67
N ASN A 88 17.44 13.44 -9.86
CA ASN A 88 18.58 13.26 -10.75
C ASN A 88 19.60 12.24 -10.17
N LEU A 89 20.61 11.86 -10.95
CA LEU A 89 21.57 10.83 -10.55
C LEU A 89 22.30 11.17 -9.24
N GLN A 90 22.79 12.40 -9.09
CA GLN A 90 23.50 12.84 -7.90
C GLN A 90 22.61 12.72 -6.66
N LYS A 91 21.37 13.21 -6.77
CA LYS A 91 20.42 13.17 -5.64
C LYS A 91 19.96 11.76 -5.31
N LYS A 92 19.88 10.85 -6.29
CA LYS A 92 19.61 9.43 -6.05
C LYS A 92 20.72 8.78 -5.20
N ILE A 93 21.99 9.12 -5.45
CA ILE A 93 23.12 8.61 -4.66
C ILE A 93 23.00 9.10 -3.21
N GLU A 94 22.78 10.40 -3.01
CA GLU A 94 22.57 10.97 -1.66
C GLU A 94 21.43 10.29 -0.90
N ILE A 95 20.28 10.06 -1.55
CA ILE A 95 19.13 9.38 -0.94
C ILE A 95 19.50 7.94 -0.52
N ILE A 96 20.24 7.20 -1.35
CA ILE A 96 20.68 5.83 -1.03
C ILE A 96 21.63 5.83 0.17
N GLU A 97 22.57 6.78 0.20
CA GLU A 97 23.50 6.94 1.32
C GLU A 97 22.75 7.24 2.62
N GLU A 98 21.85 8.23 2.61
CA GLU A 98 20.98 8.56 3.76
C GLU A 98 20.19 7.33 4.24
N CYS A 99 19.56 6.58 3.33
CA CYS A 99 18.82 5.37 3.68
C CYS A 99 19.68 4.28 4.34
N ASN A 100 20.98 4.20 4.02
CA ASN A 100 21.88 3.23 4.65
C ASN A 100 22.31 3.65 6.06
N PHE A 101 22.40 4.96 6.33
CA PHE A 101 22.79 5.47 7.65
C PHE A 101 21.68 5.32 8.69
N TYR A 102 20.42 5.44 8.29
CA TYR A 102 19.26 5.42 9.19
C TYR A 102 18.42 4.13 9.08
N LYS A 103 19.07 2.98 8.83
CA LYS A 103 18.37 1.68 8.82
C LYS A 103 17.84 1.34 10.22
N GLU A 104 16.58 1.68 10.46
CA GLU A 104 15.78 1.05 11.50
C GLU A 104 15.05 -0.16 10.86
N TRP A 105 15.31 -1.36 11.39
CA TRP A 105 14.69 -2.61 10.97
C TRP A 105 13.42 -2.87 11.79
#